data_AF-A0A960DRK1-F1
#
_entry.id   AF-A0A960DRK1-F1
#
_cell.length_a   1.000
_cell.length_b   1.000
_cell.length_c   1.000
_cell.angle_alpha   90.00
_cell.angle_beta   90.00
_cell.angle_gamma   90.00
#
_symmetry.space_group_name_H-M   'P 1'
#
loop_
_entity.id
_entity.type
_entity.pdbx_description
1 polymer ?
#
loop_
_entity_poly.entity_id
_entity_poly.type
_entity_poly.pdbx_seq_one_letter_code
_entity_poly.pdbx_strand_id
1 'polypeptide(L)'
;RPEVVMQVLTAAKQPPGASRRLGTPVVPEEPGRVEYDGQVITVVAGEQHFHFRPDDITTPVHVGTGKADDGDLVVELEFSDRTRRRIKVAGPALRTTERAVLFLRKRSGGTAGGPTAWEYKIVKNMLASSLEDQLNALGREGWELVAITGLDGVMTLTGNKLLAVLKRPRRGR
;
A
#
# COMPACT_ATOMS: atom_id res chain seq x y z
N ARG A 1 -60.21 1.09 3.29
CA ARG A 1 -60.52 1.91 4.49
C ARG A 1 -59.66 1.36 5.61
N PRO A 2 -58.82 2.17 6.27
CA PRO A 2 -58.00 1.72 7.38
C PRO A 2 -58.84 1.71 8.67
N GLU A 3 -58.58 0.75 9.55
CA GLU A 3 -58.90 0.86 10.96
C GLU A 3 -57.66 0.41 11.75
N VAL A 4 -57.25 1.28 12.66
CA VAL A 4 -56.05 1.22 13.48
C VAL A 4 -56.36 0.40 14.73
N VAL A 5 -55.46 -0.48 15.16
CA VAL A 5 -55.34 -0.81 16.59
C VAL A 5 -53.87 -0.72 17.00
N MET A 6 -53.59 0.32 17.78
CA MET A 6 -52.41 0.51 18.62
C MET A 6 -52.23 -0.67 19.59
N GLN A 7 -50.98 -1.01 19.89
CA GLN A 7 -50.65 -1.27 21.28
C GLN A 7 -49.32 -0.63 21.68
N VAL A 8 -49.46 0.28 22.63
CA VAL A 8 -48.44 1.04 23.34
C VAL A 8 -47.84 0.12 24.41
N LEU A 9 -46.51 0.07 24.51
CA LEU A 9 -45.83 -0.16 25.78
C LEU A 9 -44.72 0.89 25.97
N THR A 10 -45.17 1.96 26.63
CA THR A 10 -44.51 2.74 27.68
C THR A 10 -42.99 2.93 27.67
N ALA A 11 -42.64 4.20 27.54
CA ALA A 11 -41.34 4.80 27.74
C ALA A 11 -40.70 4.50 29.11
N ALA A 12 -39.43 4.12 29.09
CA ALA A 12 -38.50 4.45 30.15
C ALA A 12 -37.75 5.75 29.77
N LYS A 13 -37.85 6.73 30.65
CA LYS A 13 -37.29 8.09 30.61
C LYS A 13 -35.76 8.03 30.38
N GLN A 14 -35.27 8.58 29.26
CA GLN A 14 -33.82 8.80 29.03
C GLN A 14 -33.55 10.33 28.99
N PRO A 15 -32.53 10.84 29.70
CA PRO A 15 -32.35 12.28 29.94
C PRO A 15 -31.93 13.07 28.68
N PRO A 16 -32.23 14.37 28.61
CA PRO A 16 -31.86 15.22 27.47
C PRO A 16 -30.42 15.68 27.64
N GLY A 17 -29.51 15.26 26.74
CA GLY A 17 -28.15 15.79 26.75
C GLY A 17 -27.05 14.93 26.15
N ALA A 18 -27.33 14.06 25.17
CA ALA A 18 -26.28 13.40 24.41
C ALA A 18 -26.45 13.77 22.93
N SER A 19 -25.59 14.69 22.47
CA SER A 19 -25.36 14.93 21.05
C SER A 19 -25.17 13.59 20.34
N ARG A 20 -26.19 13.19 19.58
CA ARG A 20 -26.13 12.06 18.66
C ARG A 20 -25.11 12.44 17.59
N ARG A 21 -23.84 12.09 17.80
CA ARG A 21 -22.86 12.07 16.71
C ARG A 21 -23.50 11.22 15.63
N LEU A 22 -23.83 11.83 14.49
CA LEU A 22 -24.20 11.06 13.30
C LEU A 22 -23.04 10.09 13.07
N GLY A 23 -23.28 8.81 13.37
CA GLY A 23 -22.33 7.76 13.07
C GLY A 23 -22.05 7.82 11.58
N THR A 24 -20.77 7.86 11.22
CA THR A 24 -20.32 7.67 9.84
C THR A 24 -21.09 6.49 9.25
N PRO A 25 -21.67 6.59 8.05
CA PRO A 25 -22.40 5.47 7.46
C PRO A 25 -21.49 4.24 7.45
N VAL A 26 -21.90 3.21 8.18
CA VAL A 26 -21.19 1.94 8.21
C VAL A 26 -21.42 1.32 6.84
N VAL A 27 -20.40 1.39 5.98
CA VAL A 27 -20.39 0.65 4.72
C VAL A 27 -20.62 -0.83 5.07
N PRO A 28 -21.65 -1.49 4.49
CA PRO A 28 -21.94 -2.88 4.82
C PRO A 28 -20.71 -3.75 4.55
N GLU A 29 -20.41 -4.66 5.47
CA GLU A 29 -19.39 -5.68 5.25
C GLU A 29 -19.93 -6.69 4.24
N GLU A 30 -19.23 -6.86 3.13
CA GLU A 30 -19.58 -7.86 2.12
C GLU A 30 -18.74 -9.12 2.33
N PRO A 31 -19.36 -10.32 2.22
CA PRO A 31 -18.59 -11.56 2.26
C PRO A 31 -17.68 -11.62 1.05
N GLY A 32 -16.43 -12.06 1.26
CA GLY A 32 -15.48 -12.14 0.18
C GLY A 32 -14.15 -12.77 0.57
N ARG A 33 -13.18 -12.63 -0.32
CA ARG A 33 -11.81 -13.06 -0.07
C ARG A 33 -10.82 -12.18 -0.81
N VAL A 34 -9.64 -12.05 -0.23
CA VAL A 34 -8.51 -11.38 -0.86
C VAL A 34 -7.35 -12.38 -0.89
N GLU A 35 -6.88 -12.71 -2.09
CA GLU A 35 -5.88 -13.75 -2.31
C GLU A 35 -4.69 -13.19 -3.10
N TYR A 36 -3.51 -13.77 -2.89
CA TYR A 36 -2.29 -13.45 -3.64
C TYR A 36 -1.55 -14.74 -3.96
N ASP A 37 -1.34 -14.99 -5.25
CA ASP A 37 -0.68 -16.20 -5.76
C ASP A 37 0.81 -16.01 -6.06
N GLY A 38 1.36 -14.80 -5.86
CA GLY A 38 2.73 -14.45 -6.25
C GLY A 38 2.80 -13.47 -7.42
N GLN A 39 1.77 -13.39 -8.26
CA GLN A 39 1.74 -12.54 -9.44
C GLN A 39 0.45 -11.73 -9.56
N VAL A 40 -0.65 -12.24 -9.01
CA VAL A 40 -1.98 -11.67 -9.10
C VAL A 40 -2.59 -11.59 -7.71
N ILE A 41 -3.17 -10.45 -7.40
CA ILE A 41 -4.06 -10.22 -6.28
C ILE A 41 -5.47 -10.43 -6.80
N THR A 42 -6.18 -11.41 -6.25
CA THR A 42 -7.59 -11.65 -6.55
C THR A 42 -8.44 -11.15 -5.40
N VAL A 43 -9.33 -10.21 -5.68
CA VAL A 43 -10.33 -9.71 -4.74
C VAL A 43 -11.69 -10.21 -5.18
N VAL A 44 -12.36 -10.95 -4.32
CA VAL A 44 -13.75 -11.37 -4.50
C VAL A 44 -14.59 -10.64 -3.48
N ALA A 45 -15.59 -9.91 -3.96
CA ALA A 45 -16.48 -9.05 -3.19
C ALA A 45 -17.92 -9.39 -3.58
N GLY A 46 -18.61 -10.19 -2.78
CA GLY A 46 -19.88 -10.80 -3.18
C GLY A 46 -19.70 -11.66 -4.43
N GLU A 47 -20.43 -11.33 -5.51
CA GLU A 47 -20.35 -12.01 -6.81
C GLU A 47 -19.31 -11.40 -7.76
N GLN A 48 -18.66 -10.31 -7.38
CA GLN A 48 -17.71 -9.61 -8.24
C GLN A 48 -16.30 -10.13 -8.02
N HIS A 49 -15.59 -10.34 -9.14
CA HIS A 49 -14.21 -10.81 -9.17
C HIS A 49 -13.32 -9.75 -9.79
N PHE A 50 -12.26 -9.42 -9.09
CA PHE A 50 -11.28 -8.47 -9.56
C PHE A 50 -9.88 -9.08 -9.49
N HIS A 51 -9.15 -8.99 -10.59
CA HIS A 51 -7.80 -9.53 -10.72
C HIS A 51 -6.84 -8.39 -11.00
N PHE A 52 -5.84 -8.24 -10.15
CA PHE A 52 -4.89 -7.14 -10.21
C PHE A 52 -3.47 -7.66 -10.18
N ARG A 53 -2.57 -7.08 -10.97
CA ARG A 53 -1.15 -7.35 -10.83
C ARG A 53 -0.53 -6.32 -9.88
N PRO A 54 0.41 -6.69 -8.99
CA PRO A 54 1.05 -5.75 -8.08
C PRO A 54 1.62 -4.48 -8.72
N ASP A 55 2.03 -4.57 -10.00
CA ASP A 55 2.61 -3.46 -10.76
C ASP A 55 1.56 -2.61 -11.52
N ASP A 56 0.29 -2.99 -11.48
CA ASP A 56 -0.78 -2.30 -12.20
C ASP A 56 -1.25 -1.05 -11.45
N ILE A 57 -1.41 0.05 -12.19
CA ILE A 57 -1.92 1.32 -11.67
C ILE A 57 -3.33 1.13 -11.09
N THR A 58 -4.10 0.19 -11.62
CA THR A 58 -5.50 -0.07 -11.28
C THR A 58 -5.71 -0.96 -10.05
N THR A 59 -4.63 -1.46 -9.42
CA THR A 59 -4.73 -2.27 -8.20
C THR A 59 -5.43 -1.49 -7.09
N PRO A 60 -6.32 -2.11 -6.30
CA PRO A 60 -6.92 -1.45 -5.15
C PRO A 60 -5.86 -1.06 -4.14
N VAL A 61 -6.20 -0.10 -3.29
CA VAL A 61 -5.33 0.43 -2.25
C VAL A 61 -5.88 -0.04 -0.92
N HIS A 62 -5.01 -0.59 -0.07
CA HIS A 62 -5.41 -0.97 1.28
C HIS A 62 -5.58 0.30 2.12
N VAL A 63 -6.78 0.50 2.67
CA VAL A 63 -7.13 1.68 3.50
C VAL A 63 -7.11 1.32 4.97
N GLY A 64 -7.56 0.12 5.33
CA GLY A 64 -7.69 -0.29 6.72
C GLY A 64 -7.88 -1.79 6.88
N THR A 65 -7.61 -2.26 8.09
CA THR A 65 -7.88 -3.62 8.53
C THR A 65 -8.51 -3.58 9.91
N GLY A 66 -9.47 -4.47 10.13
CA GLY A 66 -10.16 -4.64 11.40
C GLY A 66 -10.51 -6.10 11.63
N LYS A 67 -11.17 -6.37 12.76
CA LYS A 67 -11.77 -7.67 13.04
C LYS A 67 -13.27 -7.50 13.18
N ALA A 68 -14.03 -8.42 12.60
CA ALA A 68 -15.45 -8.55 12.88
C ALA A 68 -15.67 -9.20 14.25
N ASP A 69 -16.91 -9.13 14.76
CA ASP A 69 -17.29 -9.66 16.07
C ASP A 69 -17.07 -11.18 16.20
N ASP A 70 -17.10 -11.90 15.09
CA ASP A 70 -16.83 -13.35 15.00
C ASP A 70 -15.35 -13.69 14.79
N GLY A 71 -14.47 -12.69 14.81
CA GLY A 71 -13.01 -12.86 14.71
C GLY A 71 -12.48 -12.92 13.27
N ASP A 72 -13.37 -12.85 12.27
CA ASP A 72 -12.98 -12.74 10.86
C ASP A 72 -12.25 -11.42 10.59
N LEU A 73 -11.36 -11.44 9.60
CA LEU A 73 -10.62 -10.24 9.19
C LEU A 73 -11.50 -9.40 8.28
N VAL A 74 -11.61 -8.11 8.57
CA VAL A 74 -12.27 -7.15 7.69
C VAL A 74 -11.19 -6.32 7.03
N VAL A 75 -11.12 -6.36 5.70
CA VAL A 75 -10.17 -5.58 4.90
C VAL A 75 -10.93 -4.46 4.20
N GLU A 76 -10.51 -3.22 4.42
CA GLU A 76 -11.04 -2.05 3.72
C GLU A 76 -10.12 -1.70 2.54
N LEU A 77 -10.69 -1.75 1.34
CA LEU A 77 -10.00 -1.47 0.08
C LEU A 77 -10.66 -0.29 -0.63
N GLU A 78 -9.86 0.61 -1.19
CA GLU A 78 -10.30 1.66 -2.11
C GLU A 78 -9.90 1.27 -3.53
N PHE A 79 -10.88 1.26 -4.44
CA PHE A 79 -10.68 0.90 -5.85
C PHE A 79 -10.35 2.13 -6.70
N SER A 80 -9.98 1.91 -7.97
CA SER A 80 -9.59 2.99 -8.90
C SER A 80 -10.72 4.00 -9.18
N ASP A 81 -11.97 3.56 -9.06
CA ASP A 81 -13.17 4.41 -9.14
C ASP A 81 -13.46 5.18 -7.83
N ARG A 82 -12.56 5.10 -6.84
CA ARG A 82 -12.67 5.65 -5.49
C ARG A 82 -13.79 5.04 -4.64
N THR A 83 -14.40 3.94 -5.10
CA THR A 83 -15.31 3.19 -4.25
C THR A 83 -14.53 2.50 -3.15
N ARG A 84 -15.09 2.51 -1.93
CA ARG A 84 -14.52 1.80 -0.79
C ARG A 84 -15.37 0.60 -0.47
N ARG A 85 -14.72 -0.52 -0.21
CA ARG A 85 -15.39 -1.77 0.14
C ARG A 85 -14.75 -2.40 1.36
N ARG A 86 -15.60 -2.93 2.23
CA ARG A 86 -15.19 -3.67 3.43
C ARG A 86 -15.46 -5.15 3.19
N ILE A 87 -14.39 -5.87 2.93
CA ILE A 87 -14.44 -7.28 2.59
C ILE A 87 -14.18 -8.09 3.85
N LYS A 88 -15.17 -8.87 4.25
CA LYS A 88 -15.03 -9.81 5.35
C LYS A 88 -14.42 -11.11 4.84
N VAL A 89 -13.30 -11.49 5.43
CA VAL A 89 -12.47 -12.64 5.04
C VAL A 89 -12.48 -13.66 6.17
N ALA A 90 -12.92 -14.87 5.82
CA ALA A 90 -13.01 -15.99 6.76
C ALA A 90 -11.63 -16.47 7.25
N GLY A 91 -11.57 -16.91 8.51
CA GLY A 91 -10.37 -17.42 9.18
C GLY A 91 -9.45 -18.36 8.36
N PRO A 92 -9.97 -19.36 7.62
CA PRO A 92 -9.12 -20.28 6.84
C PRO A 92 -8.30 -19.62 5.73
N ALA A 93 -8.73 -18.45 5.23
CA ALA A 93 -8.06 -17.74 4.13
C ALA A 93 -6.99 -16.73 4.60
N LEU A 94 -6.84 -16.53 5.92
CA LEU A 94 -6.05 -15.45 6.50
C LEU A 94 -4.60 -15.41 6.02
N ARG A 95 -3.91 -16.55 5.91
CA ARG A 95 -2.48 -16.56 5.52
C ARG A 95 -2.25 -15.94 4.15
N THR A 96 -3.11 -16.25 3.19
CA THR A 96 -3.02 -15.72 1.82
C THR A 96 -3.44 -14.24 1.80
N THR A 97 -4.47 -13.90 2.56
CA THR A 97 -4.95 -12.52 2.70
C THR A 97 -3.94 -11.60 3.36
N GLU A 98 -3.25 -12.05 4.41
CA GLU A 98 -2.20 -11.28 5.08
C GLU A 98 -1.09 -10.93 4.10
N ARG A 99 -0.67 -11.87 3.25
CA ARG A 99 0.31 -11.60 2.19
C ARG A 99 -0.24 -10.56 1.21
N ALA A 100 -1.46 -10.72 0.72
CA ALA A 100 -2.08 -9.76 -0.19
C ALA A 100 -2.16 -8.36 0.43
N VAL A 101 -2.61 -8.24 1.68
CA VAL A 101 -2.69 -6.98 2.44
C VAL A 101 -1.33 -6.33 2.60
N LEU A 102 -0.27 -7.10 2.89
CA LEU A 102 1.10 -6.57 2.97
C LEU A 102 1.54 -5.92 1.64
N PHE A 103 1.23 -6.55 0.51
CA PHE A 103 1.52 -5.97 -0.81
C PHE A 103 0.72 -4.69 -1.06
N LEU A 104 -0.59 -4.71 -0.80
CA LEU A 104 -1.46 -3.56 -0.99
C LEU A 104 -1.03 -2.38 -0.10
N ARG A 105 -0.66 -2.63 1.17
CA ARG A 105 -0.19 -1.61 2.11
C ARG A 105 1.12 -0.97 1.66
N LYS A 106 2.06 -1.75 1.10
CA LYS A 106 3.31 -1.22 0.53
C LYS A 106 3.04 -0.16 -0.54
N ARG A 107 1.92 -0.28 -1.27
CA ARG A 107 1.48 0.69 -2.27
C ARG A 107 0.77 1.91 -1.64
N SER A 108 -0.08 1.71 -0.63
CA SER A 108 -0.75 2.80 0.09
C SER A 108 0.21 3.75 0.81
N GLY A 109 1.41 3.28 1.17
CA GLY A 109 2.46 4.10 1.77
C GLY A 109 3.12 5.12 0.82
N GLY A 110 2.75 5.14 -0.46
CA GLY A 110 3.19 6.14 -1.43
C GLY A 110 2.04 7.02 -1.88
N THR A 111 1.94 8.23 -1.34
CA THR A 111 1.12 9.30 -1.90
C THR A 111 1.43 9.49 -3.39
N ALA A 112 0.36 9.41 -4.20
CA ALA A 112 0.19 9.96 -5.54
C ALA A 112 1.42 10.64 -6.17
N GLY A 113 2.29 9.85 -6.77
CA GLY A 113 3.14 10.26 -7.87
C GLY A 113 2.97 9.22 -8.96
N GLY A 114 2.77 9.63 -10.22
CA GLY A 114 2.92 8.69 -11.34
C GLY A 114 4.25 7.92 -11.22
N PRO A 115 4.45 6.82 -11.97
CA PRO A 115 5.70 6.07 -11.93
C PRO A 115 6.85 7.07 -12.06
N THR A 116 7.55 7.30 -10.94
CA THR A 116 8.70 8.19 -10.93
C THR A 116 9.74 7.41 -11.71
N ALA A 117 9.89 7.74 -12.99
CA ALA A 117 10.93 7.16 -13.79
C ALA A 117 12.25 7.54 -13.10
N TRP A 118 13.12 6.56 -12.85
CA TRP A 118 14.40 6.80 -12.21
C TRP A 118 15.49 6.80 -13.27
N GLU A 119 16.38 7.77 -13.20
CA GLU A 119 17.64 7.73 -13.92
C GLU A 119 18.69 7.11 -13.00
N TYR A 120 19.51 6.22 -13.54
CA TYR A 120 20.61 5.59 -12.82
C TYR A 120 21.95 6.04 -13.40
N LYS A 121 22.93 6.26 -12.52
CA LYS A 121 24.31 6.61 -12.90
C LYS A 121 25.26 5.71 -12.13
N ILE A 122 26.23 5.15 -12.84
CA ILE A 122 27.30 4.35 -12.26
C ILE A 122 28.58 5.18 -12.30
N VAL A 123 29.18 5.38 -11.13
CA VAL A 123 30.47 6.06 -10.97
C VAL A 123 31.50 5.02 -10.57
N LYS A 124 32.60 4.97 -11.30
CA LYS A 124 33.73 4.09 -11.01
C LYS A 124 34.94 4.95 -10.70
N ASN A 125 35.57 4.72 -9.55
CA ASN A 125 36.75 5.45 -9.14
C ASN A 125 37.82 4.53 -8.55
N MET A 126 39.09 4.92 -8.67
CA MET A 126 40.25 4.18 -8.16
C MET A 126 40.73 4.68 -6.78
N LEU A 127 40.34 5.90 -6.38
CA LEU A 127 40.68 6.49 -5.09
C LEU A 127 39.40 6.91 -4.36
N ALA A 128 39.39 6.71 -3.04
CA ALA A 128 38.26 7.06 -2.19
C ALA A 128 38.03 8.58 -2.12
N SER A 129 39.10 9.38 -2.06
CA SER A 129 39.00 10.85 -2.00
C SER A 129 38.35 11.45 -3.26
N SER A 130 38.74 10.98 -4.44
CA SER A 130 38.11 11.43 -5.69
C SER A 130 36.69 10.89 -5.88
N LEU A 131 36.35 9.78 -5.23
CA LEU A 131 34.96 9.30 -5.22
C LEU A 131 34.09 10.22 -4.38
N GLU A 132 34.55 10.63 -3.20
CA GLU A 132 33.83 11.55 -2.32
C GLU A 132 33.53 12.88 -3.03
N ASP A 133 34.52 13.50 -3.66
CA ASP A 133 34.33 14.75 -4.42
C ASP A 133 33.30 14.59 -5.54
N GLN A 134 33.35 13.46 -6.26
CA GLN A 134 32.39 13.15 -7.33
C GLN A 134 30.98 12.90 -6.80
N LEU A 135 30.83 12.17 -5.69
CA LEU A 135 29.54 11.93 -5.05
C LEU A 135 28.94 13.23 -4.51
N ASN A 136 29.77 14.11 -3.93
CA ASN A 136 29.34 15.43 -3.45
C ASN A 136 28.90 16.34 -4.61
N ALA A 137 29.59 16.30 -5.76
CA ALA A 137 29.15 17.02 -6.96
C ALA A 137 27.81 16.47 -7.49
N LEU A 138 27.66 15.15 -7.55
CA LEU A 138 26.43 14.50 -8.00
C LEU A 138 25.26 14.70 -7.03
N GLY A 139 25.52 14.75 -5.72
CA GLY A 139 24.52 15.10 -4.72
C GLY A 139 23.95 16.51 -4.94
N ARG A 140 24.80 17.48 -5.29
CA ARG A 140 24.37 18.83 -5.68
C ARG A 140 23.54 18.85 -6.97
N GLU A 141 23.76 17.91 -7.88
CA GLU A 141 22.94 17.70 -9.08
C GLU A 141 21.63 16.92 -8.82
N GLY A 142 21.36 16.55 -7.56
CA GLY A 142 20.15 15.82 -7.15
C GLY A 142 20.23 14.31 -7.34
N TRP A 143 21.44 13.74 -7.42
CA TRP A 143 21.64 12.29 -7.40
C TRP A 143 21.72 11.77 -5.96
N GLU A 144 21.04 10.67 -5.71
CA GLU A 144 21.03 9.94 -4.45
C GLU A 144 21.88 8.68 -4.58
N LEU A 145 22.76 8.44 -3.61
CA LEU A 145 23.54 7.20 -3.55
C LEU A 145 22.64 6.01 -3.17
N VAL A 146 22.72 4.93 -3.95
CA VAL A 146 21.94 3.68 -3.74
C VAL A 146 22.82 2.58 -3.17
N ALA A 147 24.01 2.40 -3.75
CA ALA A 147 24.93 1.34 -3.35
C ALA A 147 26.37 1.77 -3.62
N ILE A 148 27.27 1.35 -2.74
CA ILE A 148 28.72 1.37 -2.97
C ILE A 148 29.22 -0.06 -2.84
N THR A 149 30.02 -0.50 -3.79
CA THR A 149 30.74 -1.77 -3.70
C THR A 149 32.22 -1.55 -3.95
N GLY A 150 33.04 -2.20 -3.14
CA GLY A 150 34.47 -2.37 -3.40
C GLY A 150 34.67 -3.63 -4.21
N LEU A 151 35.38 -3.54 -5.33
CA LEU A 151 35.87 -4.73 -6.01
C LEU A 151 37.09 -5.25 -5.25
N ASP A 152 36.86 -5.94 -4.14
CA ASP A 152 37.91 -6.73 -3.48
C ASP A 152 38.21 -7.95 -4.35
N GLY A 153 39.47 -8.11 -4.77
CA GLY A 153 39.91 -9.41 -5.27
C GLY A 153 41.08 -9.45 -6.25
N VAL A 154 41.49 -8.37 -6.92
CA VAL A 154 42.71 -8.41 -7.75
C VAL A 154 43.41 -7.05 -7.75
N MET A 155 44.43 -6.91 -6.89
CA MET A 155 45.51 -5.95 -7.09
C MET A 155 46.27 -6.31 -8.37
N THR A 156 45.83 -5.81 -9.52
CA THR A 156 46.68 -5.75 -10.72
C THR A 156 46.89 -4.28 -11.07
N LEU A 157 48.05 -3.77 -10.64
CA LEU A 157 48.70 -2.51 -11.02
C LEU A 157 47.94 -1.18 -10.88
N THR A 158 46.62 -1.16 -10.66
CA THR A 158 45.81 0.07 -10.78
C THR A 158 44.63 0.12 -9.79
N GLY A 159 44.92 0.24 -8.49
CA GLY A 159 44.02 0.77 -7.44
C GLY A 159 42.74 -0.01 -7.11
N ASN A 160 42.26 0.15 -5.88
CA ASN A 160 40.97 -0.39 -5.44
C ASN A 160 39.84 0.27 -6.23
N LYS A 161 39.09 -0.52 -7.00
CA LYS A 161 38.00 -0.03 -7.83
C LYS A 161 36.73 0.05 -6.97
N LEU A 162 36.39 1.25 -6.55
CA LEU A 162 35.10 1.55 -5.94
C LEU A 162 34.08 1.83 -7.04
N LEU A 163 32.89 1.26 -6.88
CA LEU A 163 31.75 1.50 -7.76
C LEU A 163 30.58 2.01 -6.92
N ALA A 164 30.05 3.17 -7.31
CA ALA A 164 28.86 3.75 -6.72
C ALA A 164 27.72 3.75 -7.74
N VAL A 165 26.55 3.28 -7.31
CA VAL A 165 25.30 3.37 -8.06
C VAL A 165 24.50 4.51 -7.45
N LEU A 166 24.10 5.47 -8.28
CA LEU A 166 23.25 6.58 -7.90
C LEU A 166 21.94 6.53 -8.68
N LYS A 167 20.88 7.08 -8.09
CA LYS A 167 19.59 7.29 -8.74
C LYS A 167 19.14 8.74 -8.62
N ARG A 168 18.31 9.20 -9.54
CA ARG A 168 17.53 10.44 -9.35
C ARG A 168 16.17 10.33 -10.02
N PRO A 169 15.15 11.07 -9.56
CA PRO A 169 13.89 11.19 -10.30
C PRO A 169 14.15 11.79 -11.69
N ARG A 170 13.71 11.09 -12.73
CA ARG A 170 13.67 11.60 -14.10
C ARG A 170 12.64 12.71 -14.14
N ARG A 171 13.10 13.95 -14.26
CA ARG A 171 12.21 15.10 -14.46
C ARG A 171 11.53 14.91 -15.82
N GLY A 172 10.20 14.75 -15.79
CA GLY A 172 9.38 14.70 -17.00
C GLY A 172 9.63 15.95 -17.83
N ARG A 173 9.76 15.77 -19.14
CA ARG A 173 9.84 16.85 -20.12
C ARG A 173 8.44 17.13 -20.64
#